data_AF-A0ABD4EBU6-F1
#
_entry.id   AF-A0ABD4EBU6-F1
#
_cell.length_a   1.000
_cell.length_b   1.000
_cell.length_c   1.000
_cell.angle_alpha   90.00
_cell.angle_beta   90.00
_cell.angle_gamma   90.00
#
_symmetry.space_group_name_H-M   'P 1'
#
loop_
_entity.id
_entity.type
_entity.pdbx_description
1 polymer ?
#
loop_
_entity_poly.entity_id
_entity_poly.type
_entity_poly.pdbx_seq_one_letter_code
_entity_poly.pdbx_strand_id
1 'polypeptide(L)' 'MSEPQEQVDRRFMDQLLALSKRAGSPVDHDVYEWLMSRGFARAQNLPTDPSLGGLVITQAGIDWLKITKYTG' A
#
# COMPACT_ATOMS: atom_id res chain seq x y z
N MET A 1 20.49 -8.71 15.90
CA MET A 1 20.72 -8.65 14.45
C MET A 1 19.69 -7.67 13.93
N SER A 2 20.12 -6.46 13.54
CA SER A 2 19.20 -5.44 13.04
C SER A 2 18.68 -5.90 11.70
N GLU A 3 17.37 -6.14 11.60
CA GLU A 3 16.71 -6.37 10.32
C GLU A 3 17.14 -5.25 9.37
N PRO A 4 17.54 -5.56 8.12
CA PRO A 4 17.80 -4.51 7.15
C PRO A 4 16.51 -3.72 7.05
N GLN A 5 16.52 -2.48 7.57
CA GLN A 5 15.50 -1.51 7.26
C GLN A 5 15.64 -1.29 5.76
N GLU A 6 14.93 -2.12 4.98
CA GLU A 6 14.73 -1.93 3.57
C GLU A 6 14.37 -0.46 3.43
N GLN A 7 15.24 0.32 2.76
CA GLN A 7 14.98 1.74 2.52
C GLN A 7 13.81 1.80 1.56
N VAL A 8 12.60 1.69 2.11
CA VAL A 8 11.37 1.78 1.36
C VAL A 8 11.28 3.21 0.90
N ASP A 9 11.29 3.39 -0.41
CA ASP A 9 11.22 4.71 -1.04
C ASP A 9 10.01 5.49 -0.53
N ARG A 10 10.18 6.80 -0.34
CA ARG A 10 9.10 7.65 0.20
C ARG A 10 7.82 7.56 -0.63
N ARG A 11 7.96 7.36 -1.95
CA ARG A 11 6.85 7.16 -2.89
C ARG A 11 5.94 5.99 -2.48
N PHE A 12 6.50 4.87 -2.04
CA PHE A 12 5.75 3.68 -1.65
C PHE A 12 4.93 3.96 -0.39
N MET A 13 5.52 4.68 0.57
CA MET A 13 4.88 5.06 1.83
C MET A 13 3.75 6.07 1.61
N ASP A 14 3.97 7.05 0.74
CA ASP A 14 2.96 8.06 0.38
C ASP A 14 1.74 7.41 -0.29
N GLN A 15 1.97 6.49 -1.23
CA GLN A 15 0.90 5.78 -1.92
C GLN A 15 0.19 4.76 -1.03
N LEU A 16 0.92 4.07 -0.13
CA LEU A 16 0.33 3.24 0.92
C LEU A 16 -0.58 4.08 1.84
N LEU A 17 -0.13 5.27 2.24
CA LEU A 17 -0.92 6.21 3.03
C LEU A 17 -2.13 6.75 2.25
N ALA A 18 -1.99 7.04 0.96
CA ALA A 18 -3.10 7.45 0.11
C ALA A 18 -4.16 6.33 0.02
N LEU A 19 -3.71 5.09 -0.14
CA LEU A 19 -4.56 3.90 -0.14
C LEU A 19 -5.26 3.69 1.20
N SER A 20 -4.59 4.00 2.31
CA SER A 20 -5.17 3.92 3.66
C SER A 20 -6.25 4.96 3.90
N LYS A 21 -6.12 6.14 3.29
CA LYS A 21 -7.10 7.23 3.36
C LYS A 21 -8.27 7.01 2.40
N ARG A 22 -8.00 6.47 1.20
CA ARG A 22 -8.99 6.24 0.16
C ARG A 22 -8.68 4.94 -0.58
N ALA A 23 -9.55 3.95 -0.40
CA ALA A 23 -9.53 2.72 -1.20
C ALA A 23 -9.71 3.05 -2.69
N GLY A 24 -9.00 2.33 -3.55
CA GLY A 24 -8.98 2.57 -4.99
C GLY A 24 -8.17 3.79 -5.41
N SER A 25 -7.33 4.35 -4.54
CA SER A 25 -6.35 5.36 -4.94
C SER A 25 -5.40 4.79 -6.00
N PRO A 26 -5.06 5.56 -7.04
CA PRO A 26 -4.10 5.12 -8.04
C PRO A 26 -2.74 4.89 -7.38
N VAL A 27 -2.12 3.77 -7.72
CA VAL A 27 -0.76 3.42 -7.30
C VAL A 27 0.06 3.11 -8.54
N ASP A 28 1.35 3.41 -8.48
CA ASP A 28 2.31 3.01 -9.50
C ASP A 28 2.43 1.48 -9.54
N HIS A 29 2.84 0.94 -10.69
CA HIS A 29 3.00 -0.49 -10.87
C HIS A 29 4.01 -1.10 -9.87
N ASP A 30 5.16 -0.45 -9.65
CA ASP A 30 6.15 -0.96 -8.68
C ASP A 30 5.60 -0.97 -7.25
N VAL A 31 4.79 0.04 -6.90
CA VAL A 31 4.18 0.15 -5.58
C VAL A 31 3.09 -0.91 -5.43
N TYR A 32 2.29 -1.14 -6.48
CA TYR A 32 1.33 -2.24 -6.54
C TYR A 32 2.02 -3.58 -6.26
N GLU A 33 3.10 -3.90 -6.98
CA GLU A 33 3.81 -5.16 -6.82
C GLU A 33 4.39 -5.30 -5.40
N TRP A 34 4.97 -4.22 -4.86
CA TRP A 34 5.48 -4.21 -3.49
C TRP A 34 4.38 -4.41 -2.45
N LEU A 35 3.25 -3.72 -2.59
CA LEU A 35 2.10 -3.84 -1.71
C LEU A 35 1.51 -5.26 -1.74
N MET A 36 1.41 -5.86 -2.92
CA MET A 36 0.90 -7.22 -3.11
C MET A 36 1.89 -8.26 -2.58
N SER A 37 3.19 -8.11 -2.85
CA SER A 37 4.23 -9.01 -2.35
C SER A 37 4.34 -9.01 -0.83
N ARG A 38 4.08 -7.87 -0.18
CA ARG A 38 4.09 -7.71 1.28
C ARG A 38 2.75 -8.08 1.94
N GLY A 39 1.69 -8.25 1.15
CA GLY A 39 0.32 -8.39 1.65
C GLY A 39 -0.21 -7.12 2.32
N PHE A 40 0.32 -5.94 1.99
CA PHE A 40 -0.12 -4.63 2.50
C PHE A 40 -1.36 -4.08 1.80
N ALA A 41 -1.66 -4.57 0.60
CA ALA A 41 -2.91 -4.28 -0.08
C ALA A 41 -3.51 -5.55 -0.69
N ARG A 42 -4.79 -5.49 -1.00
CA ARG A 42 -5.51 -6.53 -1.73
C ARG A 42 -6.35 -5.90 -2.83
N ALA A 43 -6.52 -6.60 -3.95
CA ALA A 43 -7.46 -6.20 -4.98
C ALA A 43 -8.89 -6.25 -4.41
N GLN A 44 -9.62 -5.14 -4.50
CA GLN A 44 -11.04 -5.11 -4.26
C GLN A 44 -11.74 -5.32 -5.60
N ASN A 45 -12.43 -6.46 -5.74
CA ASN A 45 -13.36 -6.67 -6.84
C ASN A 45 -14.58 -5.75 -6.63
N LEU A 46 -14.43 -4.47 -6.98
CA LEU A 46 -15.57 -3.59 -7.12
C LEU A 46 -16.24 -3.88 -8.46
N PRO A 47 -17.56 -4.10 -8.49
CA PRO A 47 -18.29 -4.40 -9.73
C PRO A 47 -18.37 -3.22 -10.70
N THR A 48 -17.82 -2.05 -10.37
CA THR A 48 -18.09 -0.79 -11.09
C THR A 48 -17.07 -0.35 -12.13
N ASP A 49 -15.89 -0.95 -12.25
CA ASP A 49 -15.04 -0.77 -13.44
C ASP A 49 -13.91 -1.81 -13.51
N PRO A 50 -13.86 -2.70 -14.52
CA PRO A 50 -12.80 -3.69 -14.66
C PRO A 50 -11.42 -3.07 -14.99
N SER A 51 -11.38 -1.78 -15.38
CA SER A 51 -10.14 -1.05 -15.68
C SER A 51 -9.55 -0.37 -14.43
N LEU A 52 -10.33 -0.25 -13.36
CA LEU A 52 -9.97 0.37 -12.08
C LEU A 52 -10.24 -0.62 -10.94
N GLY A 53 -9.70 -1.84 -11.04
CA GLY A 53 -9.67 -2.78 -9.92
C GLY A 53 -9.01 -2.12 -8.71
N GLY A 54 -9.82 -1.54 -7.82
CA GLY A 54 -9.35 -0.67 -6.76
C GLY A 54 -8.55 -1.49 -5.74
N LEU A 55 -7.34 -1.05 -5.40
CA LEU A 55 -6.63 -1.63 -4.28
C LEU A 55 -7.21 -1.13 -2.95
N VAL A 56 -7.30 -2.02 -1.97
CA VAL A 56 -7.63 -1.65 -0.60
C VAL A 56 -6.49 -2.07 0.32
N ILE A 57 -6.10 -1.19 1.24
CA ILE A 57 -5.06 -1.49 2.23
C ILE A 57 -5.53 -2.62 3.15
N THR A 58 -4.62 -3.48 3.57
CA THR A 58 -4.86 -4.52 4.59
C THR A 58 -4.46 -4.01 5.97
N GLN A 59 -4.85 -4.74 7.01
CA GLN A 59 -4.42 -4.44 8.37
C GLN A 59 -2.89 -4.42 8.50
N ALA A 60 -2.19 -5.33 7.80
CA ALA A 60 -0.73 -5.38 7.79
C ALA A 60 -0.10 -4.08 7.22
N GLY A 61 -0.69 -3.51 6.16
CA GLY A 61 -0.24 -2.23 5.62
C GLY A 61 -0.48 -1.05 6.58
N ILE A 62 -1.59 -1.07 7.31
CA ILE A 62 -1.90 -0.06 8.33
C ILE A 62 -0.91 -0.16 9.51
N ASP A 63 -0.64 -1.37 9.99
CA ASP A 63 0.34 -1.59 11.05
C ASP A 63 1.75 -1.22 10.60
N TRP A 64 2.10 -1.47 9.34
CA TRP A 64 3.37 -1.03 8.78
C TRP A 64 3.53 0.49 8.84
N LEU A 65 2.54 1.26 8.39
CA LEU A 65 2.55 2.74 8.48
C LEU A 65 2.75 3.24 9.92
N LYS A 66 2.17 2.54 10.91
CA LYS A 66 2.33 2.87 12.33
C LYS A 66 3.73 2.53 12.85
N ILE A 67 4.27 1.35 12.51
CA ILE A 67 5.60 0.89 12.92
C ILE A 67 6.66 1.83 12.39
N THR A 68 6.54 2.24 11.12
CA THR A 68 7.47 3.16 10.49
C THR A 68 7.29 4.61 10.93
N LYS A 69 6.29 4.89 11.79
CA LYS A 69 5.90 6.23 12.25
C LYS A 69 5.78 7.21 11.09
N TYR A 70 5.22 6.75 9.96
CA TYR A 70 5.12 7.58 8.77
C TYR A 70 4.02 8.63 8.97
N THR A 71 4.43 9.80 9.45
CA THR A 71 3.60 11.01 9.48
C THR A 71 3.81 11.71 8.14
N GLY A 72 3.10 11.23 7.10
CA GLY A 72 3.16 11.80 5.75
C GLY A 72 2.98 13.32 5.73
#